data_AF-A0ABD0SC38-F1
#
_entry.id   AF-A0ABD0SC38-F1
#
_cell.length_a   1.000
_cell.length_b   1.000
_cell.length_c   1.000
_cell.angle_alpha   90.00
_cell.angle_beta   90.00
_cell.angle_gamma   90.00
#
_symmetry.space_group_name_H-M   'P 1'
#
loop_
_entity.id
_entity.type
_entity.pdbx_description
1 polymer ?
#
loop_
_entity_poly.entity_id
_entity_poly.type
_entity_poly.pdbx_seq_one_letter_code
_entity_poly.pdbx_strand_id
1 'polypeptide(L)'
;MSNLEYVQIKDLKPGMKNINAVFIVLEVGPPTLTKEAREVRTLRVADASASVNLSVWDEPGALLQPGDIVRLTRGYASLWRAALTLYSGKSGDIQKVGEFCMLFNEQVNMSEPQPTPAPTPAAAAPADRTNGARGHTAPAAAPPAAPHQPKGDRFAPGADHGGKHAHKTYVRGRGHQRGNNRR
;
A
#
# COMPACT_ATOMS: atom_id res chain seq x y z
N MET A 1 -19.45 25.62 13.88
CA MET A 1 -18.73 25.13 12.68
C MET A 1 -17.97 23.87 13.09
N SER A 2 -18.00 22.80 12.30
CA SER A 2 -17.17 21.60 12.56
C SER A 2 -15.72 21.92 12.24
N ASN A 3 -14.82 21.81 13.22
CA ASN A 3 -13.39 22.04 12.98
C ASN A 3 -12.85 20.89 12.11
N LEU A 4 -12.29 21.22 10.94
CA LEU A 4 -11.75 20.23 10.02
C LEU A 4 -10.30 19.96 10.39
N GLU A 5 -10.05 18.81 10.99
CA GLU A 5 -8.69 18.32 11.25
C GLU A 5 -8.03 17.92 9.91
N TYR A 6 -6.82 18.44 9.70
CA TYR A 6 -6.00 18.18 8.52
C TYR A 6 -4.83 17.26 8.88
N VAL A 7 -4.66 16.19 8.10
CA VAL A 7 -3.60 15.19 8.28
C VAL A 7 -2.36 15.60 7.47
N GLN A 8 -1.19 15.57 8.10
CA GLN A 8 0.08 15.83 7.41
C GLN A 8 0.47 14.63 6.54
N ILE A 9 1.14 14.86 5.41
CA ILE A 9 1.48 13.82 4.43
C ILE A 9 2.37 12.73 5.04
N LYS A 10 3.30 13.07 5.94
CA LYS A 10 4.16 12.10 6.65
C LYS A 10 3.38 11.08 7.49
N ASP A 11 2.16 11.43 7.93
CA ASP A 11 1.36 10.62 8.85
C ASP A 11 0.38 9.70 8.11
N LEU A 12 0.31 9.80 6.77
CA LEU A 12 -0.52 8.97 5.91
C LEU A 12 -0.06 7.51 5.91
N LYS A 13 -1.03 6.59 6.01
CA LYS A 13 -0.82 5.14 6.05
C LYS A 13 -1.84 4.42 5.17
N PRO A 14 -1.51 3.25 4.59
CA PRO A 14 -2.45 2.45 3.81
C PRO A 14 -3.75 2.17 4.58
N GLY A 15 -4.90 2.34 3.92
CA GLY A 15 -6.22 2.07 4.48
C GLY A 15 -6.86 3.22 5.25
N MET A 16 -6.15 4.34 5.47
CA MET A 16 -6.74 5.55 6.06
C MET A 16 -7.83 6.14 5.15
N LYS A 17 -8.88 6.68 5.78
CA LYS A 17 -10.10 7.23 5.16
C LYS A 17 -10.53 8.51 5.88
N ASN A 18 -11.43 9.28 5.28
CA ASN A 18 -11.85 10.59 5.76
C ASN A 18 -10.68 11.58 5.93
N ILE A 19 -9.60 11.41 5.16
CA ILE A 19 -8.45 12.31 5.18
C ILE A 19 -8.87 13.67 4.64
N ASN A 20 -8.62 14.73 5.41
CA ASN A 20 -8.57 16.08 4.87
C ASN A 20 -7.10 16.49 4.86
N ALA A 21 -6.64 17.10 3.78
CA ALA A 21 -5.25 17.55 3.64
C ALA A 21 -5.22 18.84 2.81
N VAL A 22 -4.19 19.66 3.04
CA VAL A 22 -3.83 20.77 2.15
C VAL A 22 -2.39 20.52 1.72
N PHE A 23 -2.12 20.65 0.43
CA PHE A 23 -0.82 20.37 -0.18
C PHE A 23 -0.62 21.21 -1.43
N ILE A 24 0.64 21.41 -1.82
CA ILE A 24 1.01 22.01 -3.10
C ILE A 24 1.26 20.90 -4.13
N VAL A 25 0.86 21.13 -5.39
CA VAL A 25 1.20 20.27 -6.53
C VAL A 25 2.62 20.57 -6.98
N LEU A 26 3.47 19.56 -7.05
CA LEU A 26 4.85 19.67 -7.52
C LEU A 26 4.95 19.28 -8.99
N GLU A 27 4.33 18.15 -9.37
CA GLU A 27 4.39 17.59 -10.72
C GLU A 27 3.04 17.01 -11.13
N VAL A 28 2.73 17.10 -12.43
CA VAL A 28 1.52 16.51 -13.03
C VAL A 28 1.95 15.49 -14.08
N GLY A 29 1.74 14.20 -13.78
CA GLY A 29 2.07 13.11 -14.69
C GLY A 29 1.17 13.06 -15.93
N PRO A 30 1.59 12.34 -16.99
CA PRO A 30 0.85 12.24 -18.24
C PRO A 30 -0.52 11.54 -18.05
N PRO A 31 -1.51 11.87 -18.89
CA PRO A 31 -2.82 11.22 -18.88
C PRO A 31 -2.72 9.74 -19.21
N THR A 32 -3.30 8.91 -18.36
CA THR A 32 -3.48 7.47 -18.61
C THR A 32 -4.96 7.18 -18.82
N LEU A 33 -5.31 6.55 -19.94
CA LEU A 33 -6.69 6.14 -20.20
C LEU A 33 -6.99 4.78 -19.57
N THR A 34 -8.09 4.68 -18.84
CA THR A 34 -8.59 3.44 -18.24
C THR A 34 -9.39 2.60 -19.26
N LYS A 35 -9.70 1.35 -18.90
CA LYS A 35 -10.56 0.46 -19.71
C LYS A 35 -11.97 1.00 -19.94
N GLU A 36 -12.41 1.91 -19.08
CA GLU A 36 -13.71 2.59 -19.10
C GLU A 36 -13.66 3.94 -19.84
N ALA A 37 -12.57 4.21 -20.58
CA ALA A 37 -12.30 5.45 -21.30
C ALA A 37 -12.22 6.72 -20.42
N ARG A 38 -12.14 6.58 -19.09
CA ARG A 38 -11.86 7.69 -18.16
C ARG A 38 -10.37 7.98 -18.10
N GLU A 39 -10.02 9.25 -18.02
CA GLU A 39 -8.65 9.71 -17.80
C GLU A 39 -8.29 9.65 -16.30
N VAL A 40 -7.07 9.21 -16.00
CA VAL A 40 -6.47 9.31 -14.67
C VAL A 40 -5.04 9.84 -14.79
N ARG A 41 -4.67 10.74 -13.88
CA ARG A 41 -3.30 11.25 -13.73
C ARG A 41 -2.76 10.94 -12.34
N THR A 42 -1.44 10.78 -12.26
CA THR A 42 -0.70 10.74 -11.01
C THR A 42 0.04 12.06 -10.87
N LEU A 43 -0.25 12.79 -9.80
CA LEU A 43 0.41 14.04 -9.44
C LEU A 43 1.36 13.76 -8.27
N ARG A 44 2.53 14.40 -8.23
CA ARG A 44 3.36 14.47 -7.02
C ARG A 44 2.93 15.70 -6.23
N VAL A 45 2.51 15.53 -4.98
CA VAL A 45 2.02 16.62 -4.12
C VAL A 45 2.75 16.60 -2.78
N ALA A 46 2.89 17.74 -2.10
CA ALA A 46 3.62 17.82 -0.84
C ALA A 46 3.08 18.86 0.14
N ASP A 47 3.45 18.68 1.40
CA ASP A 47 3.30 19.65 2.48
C ASP A 47 4.64 19.80 3.22
N ALA A 48 4.70 20.64 4.25
CA ALA A 48 5.92 20.89 5.01
C ALA A 48 6.50 19.64 5.73
N SER A 49 5.80 18.50 5.70
CA SER A 49 6.24 17.25 6.30
C SER A 49 6.85 16.28 5.27
N ALA A 50 6.21 16.09 4.11
CA ALA A 50 6.59 15.08 3.12
C ALA A 50 5.84 15.26 1.77
N SER A 51 6.23 14.47 0.76
CA SER A 51 5.54 14.35 -0.52
C SER A 51 4.87 12.98 -0.71
N VAL A 52 3.80 12.91 -1.51
CA VAL A 52 3.08 11.69 -1.88
C VAL A 52 2.47 11.81 -3.28
N ASN A 53 2.22 10.67 -3.92
CA ASN A 53 1.44 10.54 -5.14
C ASN A 53 -0.05 10.76 -4.84
N LEU A 54 -0.70 11.62 -5.62
CA LEU A 54 -2.15 11.82 -5.66
C LEU A 54 -2.68 11.27 -7.00
N SER A 55 -3.68 10.39 -6.96
CA SER A 55 -4.40 9.94 -8.16
C SER A 55 -5.66 10.76 -8.35
N VAL A 56 -5.70 11.55 -9.43
CA VAL A 56 -6.85 12.39 -9.80
C VAL A 56 -7.46 11.87 -11.10
N TRP A 57 -8.78 11.85 -11.17
CA TRP A 57 -9.56 11.33 -12.29
C TRP A 57 -10.29 12.45 -13.02
N ASP A 58 -10.51 12.24 -14.31
CA ASP A 58 -11.30 13.11 -15.20
C ASP A 58 -10.82 14.59 -15.17
N GLU A 59 -11.75 15.54 -15.38
CA GLU A 59 -11.49 16.98 -15.54
C GLU A 59 -10.61 17.62 -14.43
N PRO A 60 -10.83 17.38 -13.11
CA PRO A 60 -9.94 17.91 -12.07
C PRO A 60 -8.47 17.50 -12.23
N GLY A 61 -8.19 16.34 -12.83
CA GLY A 61 -6.82 15.90 -13.11
C GLY A 61 -6.18 16.68 -14.27
N ALA A 62 -6.97 17.12 -15.25
CA ALA A 62 -6.49 17.90 -16.39
C ALA A 62 -6.32 19.40 -16.07
N LEU A 63 -7.08 19.93 -15.11
CA LEU A 63 -7.02 21.35 -14.72
C LEU A 63 -5.84 21.70 -13.82
N LEU A 64 -5.49 20.83 -12.84
CA LEU A 64 -4.43 21.10 -11.87
C LEU A 64 -3.04 21.26 -12.50
N GLN A 65 -2.28 22.25 -12.04
CA GLN A 65 -0.93 22.59 -12.51
C GLN A 65 0.11 22.54 -11.36
N PRO A 66 1.41 22.38 -11.67
CA PRO A 66 2.49 22.63 -10.72
C PRO A 66 2.38 24.01 -10.07
N GLY A 67 2.56 24.08 -8.75
CA GLY A 67 2.38 25.29 -7.95
C GLY A 67 0.97 25.50 -7.37
N ASP A 68 -0.05 24.74 -7.81
CA ASP A 68 -1.40 24.84 -7.24
C ASP A 68 -1.43 24.38 -5.77
N ILE A 69 -2.01 25.19 -4.88
CA ILE A 69 -2.32 24.77 -3.50
C ILE A 69 -3.73 24.21 -3.50
N VAL A 70 -3.85 22.95 -3.08
CA VAL A 70 -5.06 22.13 -3.21
C VAL A 70 -5.51 21.67 -1.82
N ARG A 71 -6.81 21.80 -1.56
CA ARG A 71 -7.51 21.20 -0.42
C ARG A 71 -8.22 19.94 -0.86
N LEU A 72 -7.82 18.81 -0.30
CA LEU A 72 -8.53 17.54 -0.34
C LEU A 72 -9.43 17.41 0.90
N THR A 73 -10.67 16.97 0.71
CA THR A 73 -11.56 16.59 1.82
C THR A 73 -12.06 15.15 1.66
N ARG A 74 -12.22 14.44 2.78
CA ARG A 74 -12.71 13.05 2.85
C ARG A 74 -12.01 12.07 1.88
N GLY A 75 -10.73 12.28 1.61
CA GLY A 75 -9.90 11.38 0.82
C GLY A 75 -9.61 10.06 1.52
N TYR A 76 -8.93 9.17 0.80
CA TYR A 76 -8.39 7.92 1.34
C TYR A 76 -6.99 7.64 0.80
N ALA A 77 -6.19 6.91 1.56
CA ALA A 77 -4.83 6.50 1.17
C ALA A 77 -4.78 4.97 0.99
N SER A 78 -4.18 4.50 -0.10
CA SER A 78 -4.08 3.08 -0.44
C SER A 78 -2.76 2.77 -1.16
N LEU A 79 -2.30 1.52 -1.11
CA LEU A 79 -1.17 1.08 -1.91
C LEU A 79 -1.62 0.82 -3.37
N TRP A 80 -0.87 1.35 -4.32
CA TRP A 80 -0.99 1.05 -5.75
C TRP A 80 0.39 0.70 -6.29
N ARG A 81 0.57 -0.52 -6.81
CA ARG A 81 1.87 -1.04 -7.25
C ARG A 81 2.98 -0.86 -6.18
N ALA A 82 2.63 -1.15 -4.93
CA ALA A 82 3.44 -0.93 -3.71
C ALA A 82 3.74 0.54 -3.31
N ALA A 83 3.35 1.54 -4.10
CA ALA A 83 3.45 2.95 -3.73
C ALA A 83 2.22 3.42 -2.92
N LEU A 84 2.42 4.11 -1.79
CA LEU A 84 1.32 4.81 -1.11
C LEU A 84 0.77 5.89 -2.04
N THR A 85 -0.53 5.89 -2.27
CA THR A 85 -1.21 6.84 -3.16
C THR A 85 -2.45 7.39 -2.47
N LEU A 86 -2.63 8.70 -2.56
CA LEU A 86 -3.76 9.46 -2.05
C LEU A 86 -4.84 9.57 -3.14
N TYR A 87 -6.12 9.54 -2.74
CA TYR A 87 -7.28 9.54 -3.63
C TYR A 87 -8.41 10.41 -3.05
N SER A 88 -9.26 10.98 -3.92
CA SER A 88 -10.55 11.53 -3.48
C SER A 88 -11.55 10.41 -3.14
N GLY A 89 -12.29 10.56 -2.05
CA GLY A 89 -13.34 9.62 -1.65
C GLY A 89 -14.65 9.85 -2.38
N LYS A 90 -15.57 8.86 -2.35
CA LYS A 90 -16.90 8.93 -3.01
C LYS A 90 -17.74 10.17 -2.65
N SER A 91 -17.49 10.78 -1.49
CA SER A 91 -18.16 12.01 -1.04
C SER A 91 -17.14 13.05 -0.54
N GLY A 92 -15.91 12.95 -1.06
CA GLY A 92 -14.83 13.92 -0.90
C GLY A 92 -14.72 14.84 -2.12
N ASP A 93 -13.84 15.82 -2.00
CA ASP A 93 -13.69 16.90 -2.98
C ASP A 93 -12.23 17.37 -3.06
N ILE A 94 -11.82 17.86 -4.23
CA ILE A 94 -10.49 18.39 -4.56
C ILE A 94 -10.69 19.81 -5.10
N GLN A 95 -10.25 20.80 -4.33
CA GLN A 95 -10.42 22.21 -4.65
C GLN A 95 -9.06 22.93 -4.68
N LYS A 96 -8.76 23.68 -5.74
CA LYS A 96 -7.69 24.70 -5.69
C LYS A 96 -8.12 25.79 -4.70
N VAL A 97 -7.23 26.15 -3.79
CA VAL A 97 -7.47 27.15 -2.71
C VAL A 97 -6.41 28.25 -2.67
N GLY A 98 -5.37 28.14 -3.48
CA GLY A 98 -4.30 29.12 -3.63
C GLY A 98 -3.25 28.62 -4.62
N GLU A 99 -2.10 29.28 -4.66
CA GLU A 99 -0.96 28.92 -5.51
C GLU A 99 0.35 29.45 -4.92
N PHE A 100 1.47 28.79 -5.26
CA PHE A 100 2.87 29.14 -4.98
C PHE A 100 3.29 29.21 -3.50
N CYS A 101 2.62 30.02 -2.67
CA CYS A 101 3.03 30.36 -1.31
C CYS A 101 2.67 29.29 -0.25
N MET A 102 3.17 28.07 -0.42
CA MET A 102 3.09 27.00 0.59
C MET A 102 4.48 26.41 0.87
N LEU A 103 4.77 26.12 2.14
CA LEU A 103 6.00 25.43 2.53
C LEU A 103 5.84 23.91 2.30
N PHE A 104 6.84 23.28 1.66
CA PHE A 104 6.80 21.86 1.32
C PHE A 104 8.15 21.15 1.53
N ASN A 105 8.10 19.82 1.64
CA ASN A 105 9.27 18.94 1.75
C ASN A 105 9.22 17.83 0.68
N GLU A 106 10.13 17.87 -0.28
CA GLU A 106 10.27 16.84 -1.32
C GLU A 106 11.18 15.67 -0.93
N GLN A 107 12.00 15.82 0.13
CA GLN A 107 13.05 14.84 0.47
C GLN A 107 12.50 13.56 1.12
N VAL A 108 11.25 13.59 1.60
CA VAL A 108 10.57 12.44 2.20
C VAL A 108 9.41 12.04 1.29
N ASN A 109 9.66 11.11 0.37
CA ASN A 109 8.62 10.59 -0.49
C ASN A 109 7.91 9.39 0.15
N MET A 110 6.67 9.59 0.59
CA MET A 110 5.82 8.56 1.19
C MET A 110 5.36 7.49 0.18
N SER A 111 5.47 7.78 -1.12
CA SER A 111 5.09 6.86 -2.19
C SER A 111 6.21 5.93 -2.65
N GLU A 112 7.47 6.22 -2.30
CA GLU A 112 8.56 5.31 -2.60
C GLU A 112 8.57 4.14 -1.60
N PRO A 113 9.00 2.93 -2.03
CA PRO A 113 9.28 1.86 -1.10
C PRO A 113 10.44 2.28 -0.20
N GLN A 114 10.13 2.69 1.03
CA GLN A 114 11.15 3.02 2.04
C GLN A 114 12.17 1.89 2.10
N PRO A 115 13.48 2.17 1.94
CA PRO A 115 14.52 1.15 2.01
C PRO A 115 14.40 0.43 3.35
N THR A 116 14.04 -0.86 3.32
CA THR A 116 14.01 -1.69 4.53
C THR A 116 15.38 -1.58 5.19
N PRO A 117 15.49 -1.12 6.45
CA PRO A 117 16.77 -1.04 7.13
C PRO A 117 17.48 -2.38 7.01
N ALA A 118 18.71 -2.36 6.49
CA ALA A 118 19.50 -3.59 6.34
C ALA A 118 19.52 -4.30 7.70
N PRO A 119 19.21 -5.61 7.77
CA PRO A 119 19.07 -6.30 9.05
C PRO A 119 20.37 -6.14 9.82
N THR A 120 20.30 -5.43 10.95
CA THR A 120 21.46 -5.18 11.80
C THR A 120 22.09 -6.52 12.13
N PRO A 121 23.36 -6.79 11.73
CA PRO A 121 23.97 -8.08 11.98
C PRO A 121 23.94 -8.32 13.48
N ALA A 122 23.31 -9.42 13.90
CA ALA A 122 23.12 -9.73 15.31
C ALA A 122 24.48 -9.69 16.00
N ALA A 123 24.62 -8.82 16.99
CA ALA A 123 25.91 -8.54 17.62
C ALA A 123 26.51 -9.86 18.13
N ALA A 124 27.66 -10.24 17.57
CA ALA A 124 28.33 -11.48 17.95
C ALA A 124 28.62 -11.41 19.46
N ALA A 125 28.14 -12.42 20.20
CA ALA A 125 28.28 -12.45 21.65
C ALA A 125 29.77 -12.32 22.03
N PRO A 126 30.11 -11.47 23.02
CA PRO A 126 31.50 -11.29 23.41
C PRO A 126 32.05 -12.62 23.94
N ALA A 127 33.14 -13.08 23.34
CA ALA A 127 33.79 -14.33 23.75
C ALA A 127 34.45 -14.15 25.13
N ASP A 128 33.85 -14.74 26.16
CA ASP A 128 34.45 -14.87 27.49
C ASP A 128 35.82 -15.56 27.37
N ARG A 129 36.82 -15.00 28.04
CA ARG A 129 38.21 -15.49 28.09
C ARG A 129 38.71 -15.63 29.53
N THR A 130 37.89 -16.23 30.38
CA THR A 130 38.32 -16.72 31.70
C THR A 130 39.17 -17.99 31.55
N ASN A 131 40.38 -18.02 32.14
CA ASN A 131 41.35 -19.10 31.96
C ASN A 131 42.06 -19.48 33.28
N GLY A 132 41.95 -20.76 33.67
CA GLY A 132 42.58 -21.35 34.86
C GLY A 132 41.74 -21.21 36.15
N ALA A 133 41.66 -22.21 37.04
CA ALA A 133 42.41 -23.48 37.08
C ALA A 133 41.73 -24.57 37.96
N ARG A 134 42.02 -25.85 37.62
CA ARG A 134 42.12 -27.06 38.49
C ARG A 134 41.07 -27.33 39.60
N GLY A 135 40.36 -28.48 39.54
CA GLY A 135 39.70 -29.02 40.74
C GLY A 135 38.76 -30.23 40.63
N HIS A 136 39.31 -31.45 40.48
CA HIS A 136 38.81 -32.77 40.97
C HIS A 136 37.36 -33.29 40.78
N THR A 137 37.32 -34.61 40.49
CA THR A 137 36.28 -35.62 40.83
C THR A 137 34.92 -35.66 40.10
N ALA A 138 34.43 -36.89 39.94
CA ALA A 138 33.16 -37.35 39.35
C ALA A 138 32.51 -38.35 40.37
N PRO A 139 31.37 -39.08 40.13
CA PRO A 139 30.59 -39.21 38.89
C PRO A 139 29.04 -39.27 39.04
N ALA A 140 28.36 -39.43 37.88
CA ALA A 140 27.12 -40.19 37.61
C ALA A 140 25.80 -39.96 38.41
N ALA A 141 24.71 -39.70 37.66
CA ALA A 141 23.34 -40.21 37.93
C ALA A 141 22.47 -40.17 36.66
N ALA A 142 21.43 -41.01 36.57
CA ALA A 142 20.48 -41.10 35.45
C ALA A 142 19.06 -41.53 35.97
N PRO A 143 18.01 -41.70 35.13
CA PRO A 143 16.66 -41.14 35.37
C PRO A 143 15.65 -42.05 36.12
N PRO A 144 14.44 -41.52 36.38
CA PRO A 144 13.21 -42.07 35.77
C PRO A 144 12.28 -40.96 35.20
N ALA A 145 11.61 -41.08 34.04
CA ALA A 145 10.47 -41.93 33.64
C ALA A 145 9.08 -41.25 33.83
N ALA A 146 8.09 -41.61 32.99
CA ALA A 146 6.79 -40.93 32.82
C ALA A 146 5.59 -41.71 33.41
N PRO A 147 4.35 -41.18 33.29
CA PRO A 147 3.28 -42.04 32.75
C PRO A 147 2.29 -41.37 31.76
N HIS A 148 1.42 -42.20 31.18
CA HIS A 148 0.39 -41.97 30.15
C HIS A 148 -0.84 -41.12 30.63
N GLN A 149 -1.56 -40.36 29.78
CA GLN A 149 -2.63 -40.75 28.79
C GLN A 149 -3.89 -41.39 29.44
N PRO A 150 -5.08 -41.57 28.79
CA PRO A 150 -5.55 -41.22 27.44
C PRO A 150 -6.66 -40.13 27.51
N LYS A 151 -7.74 -39.96 26.71
CA LYS A 151 -8.37 -40.64 25.54
C LYS A 151 -9.35 -39.68 24.80
N GLY A 152 -9.80 -40.00 23.57
CA GLY A 152 -10.98 -39.38 22.93
C GLY A 152 -11.12 -39.73 21.43
N ASP A 153 -12.20 -40.41 21.02
CA ASP A 153 -12.35 -41.05 19.70
C ASP A 153 -13.36 -40.36 18.75
N ARG A 154 -13.22 -40.66 17.43
CA ARG A 154 -14.27 -40.90 16.40
C ARG A 154 -14.92 -39.76 15.57
N PHE A 155 -14.81 -39.95 14.23
CA PHE A 155 -15.89 -39.98 13.20
C PHE A 155 -16.64 -38.65 12.85
N ALA A 156 -16.96 -38.28 11.61
CA ALA A 156 -16.72 -38.84 10.25
C ALA A 156 -16.97 -37.76 9.16
N PRO A 157 -16.61 -38.01 7.88
CA PRO A 157 -17.09 -37.24 6.72
C PRO A 157 -18.20 -37.95 5.91
N GLY A 158 -19.24 -37.21 5.53
CA GLY A 158 -20.20 -37.50 4.45
C GLY A 158 -20.37 -36.22 3.60
N ALA A 159 -20.47 -36.27 2.27
CA ALA A 159 -21.61 -36.74 1.47
C ALA A 159 -22.87 -35.85 1.68
N ASP A 160 -23.50 -35.24 0.65
CA ASP A 160 -23.27 -35.23 -0.81
C ASP A 160 -24.05 -34.03 -1.45
N HIS A 161 -24.04 -33.90 -2.78
CA HIS A 161 -24.94 -33.14 -3.68
C HIS A 161 -24.50 -31.76 -4.21
N GLY A 162 -24.30 -31.71 -5.53
CA GLY A 162 -25.33 -31.09 -6.39
C GLY A 162 -25.18 -29.63 -6.85
N GLY A 163 -24.08 -29.25 -7.51
CA GLY A 163 -23.86 -27.88 -8.02
C GLY A 163 -23.54 -27.75 -9.52
N LYS A 164 -24.38 -28.27 -10.44
CA LYS A 164 -24.14 -28.17 -11.90
C LYS A 164 -24.40 -26.76 -12.45
N HIS A 165 -23.40 -25.88 -12.45
CA HIS A 165 -23.47 -24.59 -13.16
C HIS A 165 -22.95 -24.69 -14.59
N ALA A 166 -23.77 -24.27 -15.56
CA ALA A 166 -23.49 -24.46 -16.99
C ALA A 166 -22.47 -23.43 -17.52
N HIS A 167 -21.36 -23.92 -18.07
CA HIS A 167 -20.33 -23.11 -18.71
C HIS A 167 -20.81 -22.59 -20.08
N LYS A 168 -21.32 -21.34 -20.13
CA LYS A 168 -21.62 -20.65 -21.38
C LYS A 168 -20.34 -20.23 -22.11
N THR A 169 -19.77 -21.15 -22.87
CA THR A 169 -18.68 -20.91 -23.81
C THR A 169 -19.12 -19.92 -24.88
N TYR A 170 -18.74 -18.64 -24.77
CA TYR A 170 -18.89 -17.70 -25.88
C TYR A 170 -17.85 -18.04 -26.96
N VAL A 171 -18.31 -18.48 -28.13
CA VAL A 171 -17.43 -18.87 -29.23
C VAL A 171 -16.72 -17.64 -29.79
N ARG A 172 -15.39 -17.69 -29.72
CA ARG A 172 -14.46 -16.69 -30.26
C ARG A 172 -14.61 -16.60 -31.79
N GLY A 173 -15.30 -15.57 -32.28
CA GLY A 173 -15.41 -15.28 -33.71
C GLY A 173 -14.03 -15.20 -34.38
N ARG A 174 -13.88 -15.80 -35.56
CA ARG A 174 -12.58 -16.02 -36.21
C ARG A 174 -12.66 -15.84 -37.73
N GLY A 175 -11.87 -14.89 -38.25
CA GLY A 175 -11.84 -14.52 -39.67
C GLY A 175 -12.96 -13.56 -40.05
N HIS A 176 -12.91 -12.82 -41.15
CA HIS A 176 -11.88 -12.56 -42.18
C HIS A 176 -12.21 -11.12 -42.69
N GLN A 177 -11.42 -10.26 -43.33
CA GLN A 177 -10.06 -10.18 -43.85
C GLN A 177 -9.99 -8.85 -44.63
N ARG A 178 -8.83 -8.18 -44.64
CA ARG A 178 -8.37 -7.06 -45.51
C ARG A 178 -9.30 -6.46 -46.59
N GLY A 179 -9.40 -5.13 -46.58
CA GLY A 179 -9.72 -4.27 -47.74
C GLY A 179 -9.59 -2.79 -47.35
N ASN A 180 -8.43 -2.14 -47.42
CA ASN A 180 -7.62 -1.69 -48.57
C ASN A 180 -8.04 -0.31 -49.12
N ASN A 181 -7.07 0.58 -49.31
CA ASN A 181 -7.25 1.95 -49.83
C ASN A 181 -7.94 1.99 -51.21
N ARG A 182 -8.69 3.08 -51.48
CA ARG A 182 -8.39 4.02 -52.58
C ARG A 182 -9.32 5.24 -52.62
N ARG A 183 -8.68 6.40 -52.81
CA ARG A 183 -9.19 7.67 -53.36
C ARG A 183 -10.31 8.35 -52.59
#